data_AF-A0A9D5WIS0-F1
#
_entry.id   AF-A0A9D5WIS0-F1
#
_cell.length_a   1.000
_cell.length_b   1.000
_cell.length_c   1.000
_cell.angle_alpha   90.00
_cell.angle_beta   90.00
_cell.angle_gamma   90.00
#
_symmetry.space_group_name_H-M   'P 1'
#
loop_
_entity.id
_entity.type
_entity.pdbx_description
1 polymer ?
#
loop_
_entity_poly.entity_id
_entity_poly.type
_entity_poly.pdbx_seq_one_letter_code
_entity_poly.pdbx_strand_id
1 'polypeptide(L)'
;MVIKKLLVKLSLEQSKAPHPRFAYEFYLKSRHLFNFIERTCLSKLKQRADYDTICIDARYGFDPPYMERSAELVYPGVLTIVLPFDLAGYKSLTTMADYYDFIERILVEGFAIAGDRFALPQDEVLESFRQFRSEGCENTWSILSKVIDKERKLKVQ
;
A
#
# COMPACT_ATOMS: atom_id res chain seq x y z
N MET A 1 1.14 5.01 19.95
CA MET A 1 1.94 5.65 18.87
C MET A 1 0.96 6.17 17.82
N VAL A 2 1.31 7.13 16.96
CA VAL A 2 0.43 7.53 15.83
C VAL A 2 0.76 6.65 14.62
N ILE A 3 -0.24 6.25 13.85
CA ILE A 3 -0.05 5.50 12.59
C ILE A 3 0.70 6.38 11.60
N LYS A 4 1.79 5.86 11.04
CA LYS A 4 2.71 6.60 10.15
C LYS A 4 2.77 6.03 8.74
N LYS A 5 2.56 4.72 8.56
CA LYS A 5 2.87 4.02 7.30
C LYS A 5 1.87 2.91 6.95
N LEU A 6 1.61 2.73 5.66
CA LEU A 6 0.91 1.60 5.06
C LEU A 6 1.81 1.04 3.98
N LEU A 7 2.11 -0.23 4.07
CA LEU A 7 2.91 -0.97 3.12
C LEU A 7 2.01 -2.03 2.51
N VAL A 8 1.89 -2.06 1.19
CA VAL A 8 1.27 -3.18 0.48
C VAL A 8 2.37 -3.94 -0.23
N LYS A 9 2.60 -5.17 0.19
CA LYS A 9 3.64 -6.05 -0.34
C LYS A 9 2.99 -7.18 -1.12
N LEU A 10 3.52 -7.47 -2.31
CA LEU A 10 3.19 -8.67 -3.06
C LEU A 10 4.31 -9.69 -2.86
N SER A 11 3.95 -10.86 -2.36
CA SER A 11 4.84 -12.01 -2.21
C SER A 11 4.42 -13.10 -3.21
N LEU A 12 5.37 -13.61 -3.98
CA LEU A 12 5.17 -14.68 -4.96
C LEU A 12 6.03 -15.88 -4.56
N GLU A 13 5.54 -17.08 -4.86
CA GLU A 13 6.26 -18.31 -4.55
C GLU A 13 7.67 -18.37 -5.20
N GLN A 14 8.67 -18.80 -4.41
CA GLN A 14 10.02 -19.21 -4.81
C GLN A 14 11.04 -18.22 -5.42
N SER A 15 10.92 -16.89 -5.28
CA SER A 15 12.09 -16.05 -5.59
C SER A 15 13.09 -16.05 -4.42
N LYS A 16 13.90 -17.11 -4.29
CA LYS A 16 15.05 -17.17 -3.33
C LYS A 16 16.15 -16.14 -3.63
N ALA A 17 16.07 -15.44 -4.76
CA ALA A 17 16.86 -14.26 -5.08
C ALA A 17 15.93 -13.13 -5.53
N PRO A 18 16.17 -11.85 -5.17
CA PRO A 18 15.51 -10.74 -5.84
C PRO A 18 15.85 -10.82 -7.33
N HIS A 19 14.86 -11.14 -8.16
CA HIS A 19 15.13 -11.33 -9.58
C HIS A 19 15.44 -9.94 -10.21
N PRO A 20 16.58 -9.77 -10.91
CA PRO A 20 17.16 -8.47 -11.30
C PRO A 20 16.33 -7.64 -12.28
N ARG A 21 15.17 -8.13 -12.68
CA ARG A 21 14.24 -7.51 -13.65
C ARG A 21 12.87 -7.20 -13.05
N PHE A 22 12.58 -7.66 -11.83
CA PHE A 22 11.29 -7.39 -11.19
C PHE A 22 11.44 -6.21 -10.25
N ALA A 23 11.34 -5.01 -10.81
CA ALA A 23 10.53 -4.02 -10.12
C ALA A 23 9.10 -4.59 -10.14
N TYR A 24 8.53 -4.88 -8.97
CA TYR A 24 7.20 -5.50 -8.85
C TYR A 24 6.22 -4.76 -9.75
N GLU A 25 5.77 -5.40 -10.84
CA GLU A 25 4.86 -4.79 -11.81
C GLU A 25 3.55 -4.34 -11.14
N PHE A 26 3.16 -5.05 -10.08
CA PHE A 26 2.15 -4.63 -9.10
C PHE A 26 2.40 -3.22 -8.56
N TYR A 27 3.54 -3.01 -7.91
CA TYR A 27 3.93 -1.71 -7.36
C TYR A 27 4.13 -0.67 -8.46
N LEU A 28 4.71 -1.00 -9.61
CA LEU A 28 4.91 -0.05 -10.71
C LEU A 28 3.57 0.52 -11.22
N LYS A 29 2.59 -0.34 -11.47
CA LYS A 29 1.26 0.06 -11.98
C LYS A 29 0.43 0.80 -10.93
N SER A 30 0.71 0.62 -9.64
CA SER A 30 -0.03 1.24 -8.53
C SER A 30 0.79 2.23 -7.68
N ARG A 31 2.00 2.60 -8.13
CA ARG A 31 2.98 3.37 -7.34
C ARG A 31 2.44 4.70 -6.81
N HIS A 32 1.71 5.41 -7.66
CA HIS A 32 1.17 6.72 -7.34
C HIS A 32 0.06 6.62 -6.27
N LEU A 33 -0.72 5.53 -6.25
CA LEU A 33 -1.70 5.24 -5.20
C LEU A 33 -1.02 5.00 -3.86
N PHE A 34 0.01 4.16 -3.83
CA PHE A 34 0.72 3.88 -2.57
C PHE A 34 1.41 5.12 -2.02
N ASN A 35 1.99 5.94 -2.90
CA ASN A 35 2.52 7.24 -2.49
C ASN A 35 1.43 8.15 -1.93
N PHE A 36 0.24 8.18 -2.54
CA PHE A 36 -0.88 8.97 -2.04
C PHE A 36 -1.34 8.48 -0.65
N ILE A 37 -1.51 7.16 -0.47
CA ILE A 37 -1.96 6.61 0.81
C ILE A 37 -0.94 6.89 1.92
N GLU A 38 0.33 6.60 1.68
CA GLU A 38 1.40 6.84 2.67
C GLU A 38 1.51 8.33 3.03
N ARG A 39 1.58 9.21 2.02
CA ARG A 39 1.91 10.63 2.25
C ARG A 39 0.72 11.49 2.61
N THR A 40 -0.47 11.18 2.12
CA THR A 40 -1.64 12.05 2.27
C THR A 40 -2.65 11.48 3.26
N CYS A 41 -2.91 10.17 3.22
CA CYS A 41 -3.89 9.57 4.12
C CYS A 41 -3.29 9.41 5.52
N LEU A 42 -2.17 8.70 5.64
CA LEU A 42 -1.66 8.28 6.95
C LEU A 42 -0.89 9.37 7.70
N SER A 43 -0.19 10.25 6.99
CA SER A 43 0.53 11.37 7.64
C SER A 43 -0.42 12.32 8.38
N LYS A 44 -1.70 12.35 7.98
CA LYS A 44 -2.74 13.19 8.58
C LYS A 44 -3.55 12.47 9.67
N LEU A 45 -3.46 11.14 9.76
CA LEU A 45 -4.15 10.37 10.79
C LEU A 45 -3.54 10.66 12.16
N LYS A 46 -4.38 11.03 13.12
CA LYS A 46 -3.99 11.28 14.53
C LYS A 46 -4.67 10.29 15.46
N GLN A 47 -4.56 9.00 15.16
CA GLN A 47 -5.09 7.94 16.01
C GLN A 47 -3.98 7.28 16.84
N ARG A 48 -4.25 7.01 18.12
CA ARG A 48 -3.36 6.22 18.96
C ARG A 48 -3.60 4.73 18.69
N ALA A 49 -2.55 4.05 18.24
CA ALA A 49 -2.53 2.60 18.07
C ALA A 49 -1.23 2.00 18.64
N ASP A 50 -1.25 0.69 18.88
CA ASP A 50 -0.09 -0.10 19.31
C ASP A 50 0.88 -0.42 18.16
N TYR A 51 0.49 -0.05 16.94
CA TYR A 51 1.31 -0.06 15.74
C TYR A 51 1.44 1.36 15.18
N ASP A 52 2.50 1.60 14.41
CA ASP A 52 2.60 2.77 13.54
C ASP A 52 2.69 2.41 12.06
N THR A 53 2.72 1.12 11.75
CA THR A 53 2.81 0.63 10.38
C THR A 53 1.76 -0.44 10.15
N ILE A 54 0.98 -0.29 9.09
CA ILE A 54 0.09 -1.33 8.57
C ILE A 54 0.82 -1.98 7.38
N CYS A 55 0.93 -3.29 7.34
CA CYS A 55 1.56 -4.05 6.26
C CYS A 55 0.55 -5.05 5.71
N ILE A 56 0.06 -4.84 4.49
CA ILE A 56 -0.80 -5.76 3.77
C ILE A 56 0.09 -6.62 2.86
N ASP A 57 0.34 -7.87 3.25
CA ASP A 57 1.14 -8.85 2.52
C ASP A 57 0.21 -9.75 1.69
N ALA A 58 0.05 -9.40 0.41
CA ALA A 58 -0.73 -10.17 -0.54
C ALA A 58 0.15 -11.30 -1.13
N ARG A 59 -0.30 -12.55 -0.97
CA ARG A 59 0.49 -13.75 -1.25
C ARG A 59 -0.10 -14.58 -2.38
N TYR A 60 0.70 -14.97 -3.36
CA TYR A 60 0.29 -15.89 -4.43
C TYR A 60 1.22 -17.08 -4.54
N GLY A 61 0.62 -18.25 -4.79
CA GLY A 61 1.32 -19.49 -5.09
C GLY A 61 1.87 -20.22 -3.88
N PHE A 62 1.88 -19.66 -2.67
CA PHE A 62 2.38 -20.38 -1.50
C PHE A 62 1.47 -21.55 -1.10
N ASP A 63 2.06 -22.62 -0.56
CA ASP A 63 1.28 -23.67 0.09
C ASP A 63 0.48 -23.12 1.31
N PRO A 64 -0.74 -23.61 1.56
CA PRO A 64 -1.35 -23.49 2.89
C PRO A 64 -0.36 -24.02 3.94
N PRO A 65 -0.11 -23.32 5.08
CA PRO A 65 -0.89 -22.23 5.69
C PRO A 65 -0.42 -20.81 5.32
N TYR A 66 0.60 -20.65 4.49
CA TYR A 66 1.19 -19.35 4.22
C TYR A 66 0.28 -18.41 3.41
N MET A 67 -0.80 -18.92 2.81
CA MET A 67 -1.85 -18.11 2.16
C MET A 67 -3.07 -17.85 3.05
N GLU A 68 -3.07 -18.30 4.30
CA GLU A 68 -4.19 -18.08 5.20
C GLU A 68 -4.36 -16.60 5.52
N ARG A 69 -5.61 -16.15 5.49
CA ARG A 69 -5.98 -14.79 5.89
C ARG A 69 -5.70 -14.61 7.37
N SER A 70 -4.82 -13.69 7.72
CA SER A 70 -4.46 -13.44 9.11
C SER A 70 -4.12 -11.97 9.35
N ALA A 71 -4.25 -11.55 10.60
CA ALA A 71 -3.79 -10.24 11.05
C ALA A 71 -3.11 -10.40 12.40
N GLU A 72 -1.87 -9.91 12.49
CA GLU A 72 -1.05 -10.01 13.69
C GLU A 72 -0.14 -8.79 13.85
N LEU A 73 0.15 -8.45 15.10
CA LEU A 73 1.11 -7.41 15.43
C LEU A 73 2.49 -8.06 15.55
N VAL A 74 3.31 -7.88 14.53
CA VAL A 74 4.69 -8.40 14.44
C VAL A 74 5.70 -7.31 14.78
N TYR A 75 6.95 -7.75 15.03
CA TYR A 75 8.15 -6.97 15.39
C TYR A 75 8.05 -5.45 15.19
N PRO A 76 8.58 -4.69 16.17
CA PRO A 76 7.79 -3.83 17.04
C PRO A 76 6.94 -2.78 16.29
N GLY A 77 5.62 -2.89 16.42
CA GLY A 77 4.67 -1.86 15.97
C GLY A 77 4.22 -1.97 14.52
N VAL A 78 4.35 -3.16 13.91
CA VAL A 78 3.86 -3.43 12.55
C VAL A 78 2.64 -4.35 12.62
N LEU A 79 1.47 -3.84 12.28
CA LEU A 79 0.27 -4.66 12.04
C LEU A 79 0.42 -5.30 10.65
N THR A 80 0.72 -6.59 10.60
CA THR A 80 0.76 -7.35 9.35
C THR A 80 -0.55 -8.05 9.11
N ILE A 81 -1.08 -7.88 7.91
CA ILE A 81 -2.30 -8.46 7.40
C ILE A 81 -1.92 -9.30 6.18
N VAL A 82 -2.14 -10.60 6.26
CA VAL A 82 -1.90 -11.53 5.16
C VAL A 82 -3.20 -11.78 4.42
N LEU A 83 -3.16 -11.67 3.08
CA LEU A 83 -4.27 -12.07 2.22
C LEU A 83 -3.77 -12.89 1.01
N PRO A 84 -4.61 -13.78 0.45
CA PRO A 84 -4.32 -14.36 -0.85
C PRO A 84 -4.37 -13.27 -1.94
N PHE A 85 -3.49 -13.39 -2.93
CA PHE A 85 -3.40 -12.49 -4.07
C PHE A 85 -3.89 -13.19 -5.33
N ASP A 86 -4.87 -12.61 -6.01
CA ASP A 86 -5.36 -13.10 -7.29
C ASP A 86 -4.47 -12.59 -8.45
N LEU A 87 -3.41 -13.36 -8.75
CA LEU A 87 -2.47 -13.01 -9.82
C LEU A 87 -3.12 -13.04 -11.22
N ALA A 88 -4.04 -13.99 -11.44
CA ALA A 88 -4.71 -14.12 -12.73
C ALA A 88 -5.62 -12.92 -13.00
N GLY A 89 -6.45 -12.56 -12.01
CA GLY A 89 -7.29 -11.37 -12.07
C GLY A 89 -6.49 -10.08 -12.14
N TYR A 90 -5.33 -9.98 -11.48
CA TYR A 90 -4.46 -8.81 -11.62
C TYR A 90 -3.88 -8.66 -13.04
N LYS A 91 -3.47 -9.78 -13.66
CA LYS A 91 -2.88 -9.77 -15.00
C LYS A 91 -3.88 -9.48 -16.11
N SER A 92 -5.18 -9.72 -15.88
CA SER A 92 -6.22 -9.43 -16.87
C SER A 92 -6.67 -7.96 -16.88
N LEU A 93 -6.23 -7.14 -15.92
CA LEU A 93 -6.58 -5.72 -15.85
C LEU A 93 -5.89 -4.94 -16.97
N THR A 94 -6.65 -4.10 -17.67
CA THR A 94 -6.15 -3.38 -18.85
C THR A 94 -6.16 -1.87 -18.68
N THR A 95 -7.05 -1.34 -17.83
CA THR A 95 -7.16 0.10 -17.60
C THR A 95 -6.67 0.49 -16.22
N MET A 96 -6.23 1.75 -16.06
CA MET A 96 -5.85 2.30 -14.76
C MET A 96 -6.98 2.25 -13.74
N ALA A 97 -8.23 2.42 -14.17
CA ALA A 97 -9.40 2.31 -13.30
C ALA A 97 -9.52 0.90 -12.71
N ASP A 98 -9.33 -0.14 -13.53
CA ASP A 98 -9.36 -1.54 -13.07
C ASP A 98 -8.28 -1.80 -12.03
N TYR A 99 -7.08 -1.24 -12.22
CA TYR A 99 -6.00 -1.33 -11.24
C TYR A 99 -6.38 -0.64 -9.92
N TYR A 100 -7.09 0.49 -9.97
CA TYR A 100 -7.53 1.19 -8.76
C TYR A 100 -8.59 0.42 -8.00
N ASP A 101 -9.57 -0.16 -8.70
CA ASP A 101 -10.58 -1.03 -8.11
C ASP A 101 -9.94 -2.26 -7.46
N PHE A 102 -8.96 -2.85 -8.13
CA PHE A 102 -8.23 -3.99 -7.59
C PHE A 102 -7.47 -3.64 -6.30
N ILE A 103 -6.81 -2.48 -6.25
CA ILE A 103 -6.11 -2.02 -5.04
C ILE A 103 -7.10 -1.69 -3.92
N GLU A 104 -8.22 -1.01 -4.22
CA GLU A 104 -9.26 -0.73 -3.22
C GLU A 104 -9.79 -2.02 -2.61
N ARG A 105 -10.03 -3.04 -3.44
CA ARG A 105 -10.45 -4.36 -2.98
C ARG A 105 -9.43 -4.98 -2.02
N ILE A 106 -8.13 -4.91 -2.34
CA ILE A 106 -7.07 -5.39 -1.43
C ILE A 106 -7.10 -4.65 -0.09
N LEU A 107 -7.30 -3.33 -0.10
CA LEU A 107 -7.40 -2.53 1.13
C LEU A 107 -8.62 -2.94 1.95
N VAL A 108 -9.79 -3.01 1.34
CA VAL A 108 -11.05 -3.40 1.99
C VAL A 108 -10.94 -4.81 2.57
N GLU A 109 -10.48 -5.78 1.78
CA GLU A 109 -10.29 -7.16 2.24
C GLU A 109 -9.26 -7.25 3.38
N GLY A 110 -8.15 -6.55 3.25
CA GLY A 110 -7.12 -6.49 4.28
C GLY A 110 -7.66 -5.92 5.59
N PHE A 111 -8.31 -4.76 5.54
CA PHE A 111 -8.87 -4.11 6.73
C PHE A 111 -9.96 -4.95 7.39
N ALA A 112 -10.79 -5.65 6.60
CA ALA A 112 -11.80 -6.57 7.13
C ALA A 112 -11.18 -7.74 7.91
N ILE A 113 -9.99 -8.24 7.51
CA ILE A 113 -9.27 -9.30 8.24
C ILE A 113 -8.75 -8.80 9.59
N ALA A 114 -8.24 -7.57 9.64
CA ALA A 114 -7.82 -6.95 10.90
C ALA A 114 -9.02 -6.67 11.83
N GLY A 115 -10.14 -6.24 11.24
CA GLY A 115 -11.37 -5.88 11.94
C GLY A 115 -11.14 -4.84 13.04
N ASP A 116 -12.07 -4.80 14.00
CA ASP A 116 -12.01 -3.84 15.13
C ASP A 116 -10.89 -4.18 16.14
N ARG A 117 -10.31 -5.39 16.06
CA ARG A 117 -9.32 -5.91 17.01
C ARG A 117 -8.11 -4.99 17.16
N PHE A 118 -7.74 -4.31 16.08
CA PHE A 118 -6.56 -3.44 16.05
C PHE A 118 -6.93 -1.96 15.94
N ALA A 119 -8.19 -1.58 16.13
CA ALA A 119 -8.65 -0.19 15.98
C ALA A 119 -8.11 0.46 14.70
N LEU A 120 -8.26 -0.22 13.56
CA LEU A 120 -7.72 0.24 12.28
C LEU A 120 -8.55 1.43 11.77
N PRO A 121 -7.93 2.55 11.33
CA PRO A 121 -8.62 3.69 10.72
C PRO A 121 -9.09 3.36 9.29
N GLN A 122 -9.93 2.34 9.15
CA GLN A 122 -10.32 1.82 7.84
C GLN A 122 -11.14 2.86 7.07
N ASP A 123 -12.05 3.54 7.76
CA ASP A 123 -12.97 4.49 7.15
C ASP A 123 -12.22 5.71 6.63
N GLU A 124 -11.29 6.25 7.41
CA GLU A 124 -10.51 7.42 7.03
C GLU A 124 -9.55 7.12 5.87
N VAL A 125 -8.94 5.92 5.85
CA VAL A 125 -8.05 5.51 4.75
C VAL A 125 -8.86 5.29 3.46
N LEU A 126 -10.01 4.61 3.55
CA LEU A 126 -10.87 4.35 2.39
C LEU A 126 -11.53 5.62 1.86
N GLU A 127 -12.02 6.51 2.74
CA GLU A 127 -12.58 7.80 2.36
C GLU A 127 -11.53 8.65 1.62
N SER A 128 -10.33 8.77 2.18
CA SER A 128 -9.23 9.52 1.53
C SER A 128 -8.85 8.94 0.18
N PHE A 129 -8.82 7.60 0.06
CA PHE A 129 -8.55 6.92 -1.21
C PHE A 129 -9.66 7.18 -2.25
N ARG A 130 -10.93 7.11 -1.85
CA ARG A 130 -12.07 7.40 -2.73
C ARG A 130 -12.10 8.86 -3.16
N GLN A 131 -11.75 9.78 -2.27
CA GLN A 131 -11.61 11.20 -2.61
C GLN A 131 -10.54 11.39 -3.68
N PHE A 132 -9.35 10.81 -3.52
CA PHE A 132 -8.30 10.83 -4.54
C PHE A 132 -8.76 10.29 -5.88
N ARG A 133 -9.55 9.21 -5.88
CA ARG A 133 -10.16 8.69 -7.10
C ARG A 133 -11.11 9.68 -7.77
N SER A 134 -11.98 10.31 -6.98
CA SER A 134 -12.94 11.30 -7.47
C SER A 134 -12.28 12.56 -8.03
N GLU A 135 -11.09 12.91 -7.53
CA GLU A 135 -10.26 14.04 -7.98
C GLU A 135 -9.38 13.69 -9.19
N GLY A 136 -9.69 12.60 -9.90
CA GLY A 136 -8.98 12.21 -11.14
C GLY A 136 -7.67 11.46 -10.91
N CYS A 137 -7.43 10.97 -9.69
CA CYS A 137 -6.19 10.28 -9.31
C CYS A 137 -4.94 11.12 -9.56
N GLU A 138 -5.09 12.44 -9.55
CA GLU A 138 -3.96 13.35 -9.62
C GLU A 138 -3.32 13.39 -8.25
N ASN A 139 -2.08 12.90 -8.17
CA ASN A 139 -1.25 13.23 -7.04
C ASN A 139 -0.83 14.68 -7.25
N THR A 140 -1.71 15.65 -6.95
CA THR A 140 -1.45 17.10 -7.06
C THR A 140 -0.45 17.52 -5.99
N TRP A 141 0.76 17.03 -6.16
CA TRP A 141 1.99 17.66 -5.74
C TRP A 141 2.82 17.70 -7.00
N SER A 142 2.68 18.82 -7.73
CA SER A 142 3.73 19.32 -8.60
C SER A 142 5.02 19.12 -7.83
N ILE A 143 5.84 18.18 -8.29
CA ILE A 143 7.13 17.91 -7.72
C ILE A 143 7.86 19.26 -7.80
N LEU A 144 7.94 20.00 -6.69
CA LEU A 144 9.08 20.82 -6.40
C LEU A 144 10.22 19.82 -6.33
N SER A 145 10.73 19.44 -7.49
CA SER A 145 11.99 18.73 -7.65
C SER A 145 13.01 19.71 -7.12
N LYS A 146 13.20 19.71 -5.81
CA LYS A 146 14.54 19.84 -5.29
C LYS A 146 15.28 18.64 -5.83
N VAL A 147 15.75 18.78 -7.08
CA VAL A 147 17.01 18.21 -7.49
C VAL A 147 17.97 18.72 -6.42
N ILE A 148 18.23 17.89 -5.42
CA ILE A 148 19.39 18.09 -4.56
C ILE A 148 20.54 17.71 -5.47
N ASP A 149 20.93 18.68 -6.29
CA ASP A 149 22.19 18.63 -6.99
C ASP A 149 23.28 18.69 -5.93
N LYS A 150 24.37 17.96 -6.15
CA LYS A 150 25.47 17.79 -5.18
C LYS A 150 26.18 19.10 -4.81
N GLU A 151 25.74 20.25 -5.35
CA GLU A 151 26.37 21.56 -5.18
C GLU A 151 25.55 22.60 -4.40
N ARG A 152 24.40 22.26 -3.78
CA ARG A 152 23.63 23.18 -2.89
C ARG A 152 23.45 24.61 -3.47
N LYS A 153 23.05 24.75 -4.73
CA LYS A 153 22.59 26.06 -5.25
C LYS A 153 21.22 25.94 -5.87
N LEU A 154 20.24 26.54 -5.19
CA LEU A 154 18.90 26.78 -5.70
C LEU A 154 18.96 27.89 -6.75
N LYS A 155 18.50 27.62 -7.97
CA LYS A 155 17.95 28.65 -8.86
C LYS A 155 16.48 28.34 -9.07
N VAL A 156 15.64 29.34 -8.81
CA VAL A 156 14.22 29.36 -9.15
C VAL A 156 14.13 29.92 -10.56
N GLN A 157 13.42 29.23 -11.45
CA GLN A 157 12.74 29.83 -12.60
C GLN A 157 11.25 29.58 -12.43
#